data_AF-B1X4D7-F1
#
_entry.id   AF-B1X4D7-F1
#
_cell.length_a   1.000
_cell.length_b   1.000
_cell.length_c   1.000
_cell.angle_alpha   90.00
_cell.angle_beta   90.00
_cell.angle_gamma   90.00
#
_symmetry.space_group_name_H-M   'P 1'
#
loop_
_entity.id
_entity.type
_entity.pdbx_description
1 polymer ?
#
loop_
_entity_poly.entity_id
_entity_poly.type
_entity_poly.pdbx_seq_one_letter_code
_entity_poly.pdbx_strand_id
1 'polypeptide(L)'
;MTNVELLGTLDNILTISQDIISNNLLSGYVITERTFIAIKPDGFNRGLVGDIITRFENKGFKLVALKQLIPTVQLAEKHYGIHKERPFFSNLVKFMTSGSIIAMVWEGEGVIASARKLIGATNPLEAEAGSIRGDLATNIGRNVIHGSDSMETAIFEIDLWFGLSEIIDWIPSNEKWHIEK
;
A
#
# COMPACT_ATOMS: atom_id res chain seq x y z
N MET A 1 31.36 9.08 12.93
CA MET A 1 31.34 9.49 11.51
C MET A 1 31.45 10.99 11.47
N THR A 2 32.42 11.51 10.73
CA THR A 2 32.61 12.97 10.61
C THR A 2 31.53 13.55 9.68
N ASN A 3 31.21 14.85 9.81
CA ASN A 3 30.22 15.51 8.93
C ASN A 3 30.56 15.37 7.43
N VAL A 4 31.82 15.09 7.08
CA VAL A 4 32.30 14.89 5.71
C VAL A 4 31.89 13.51 5.16
N GLU A 5 31.81 12.47 6.00
CA GLU A 5 31.36 11.12 5.60
C GLU A 5 29.84 11.05 5.41
N LEU A 6 29.06 11.85 6.17
CA LEU A 6 27.61 11.96 5.99
C LEU A 6 27.23 12.71 4.69
N LEU A 7 27.99 13.73 4.31
CA LEU A 7 27.78 14.46 3.05
C LEU A 7 28.10 13.58 1.84
N GLY A 8 29.21 12.84 1.87
CA GLY A 8 29.57 11.91 0.78
C GLY A 8 28.60 10.73 0.61
N THR A 9 27.85 10.35 1.65
CA THR A 9 26.81 9.31 1.55
C THR A 9 25.48 9.85 1.02
N LEU A 10 25.10 11.09 1.37
CA LEU A 10 23.92 11.75 0.81
C LEU A 10 24.09 12.12 -0.68
N ASP A 11 25.28 12.60 -1.06
CA ASP A 11 25.60 12.91 -2.47
C ASP A 11 25.59 11.64 -3.34
N ASN A 12 26.06 10.51 -2.80
CA ASN A 12 25.96 9.22 -3.48
C ASN A 12 24.51 8.74 -3.64
N ILE A 13 23.64 8.92 -2.65
CA ILE A 13 22.22 8.54 -2.75
C ILE A 13 21.47 9.41 -3.77
N LEU A 14 21.74 10.72 -3.78
CA LEU A 14 21.19 11.66 -4.76
C LEU A 14 21.66 11.34 -6.19
N THR A 15 22.93 10.97 -6.36
CA THR A 15 23.50 10.62 -7.68
C THR A 15 22.93 9.29 -8.19
N ILE A 16 22.80 8.26 -7.34
CA ILE A 16 22.15 6.99 -7.71
C ILE A 16 20.68 7.22 -8.09
N SER A 17 19.96 8.09 -7.37
CA SER A 17 18.58 8.46 -7.72
C SER A 17 18.50 9.16 -9.08
N GLN A 18 19.39 10.10 -9.38
CA GLN A 18 19.44 10.80 -10.66
C GLN A 18 19.85 9.90 -11.83
N ASP A 19 20.76 8.95 -11.62
CA ASP A 19 21.17 7.97 -12.63
C ASP A 19 20.09 6.93 -12.90
N ILE A 20 19.32 6.52 -11.89
CA ILE A 20 18.15 5.64 -12.08
C ILE A 20 17.05 6.40 -12.83
N ILE A 21 16.77 7.65 -12.46
CA ILE A 21 15.76 8.47 -13.13
C ILE A 21 16.14 8.74 -14.60
N SER A 22 17.41 9.09 -14.87
CA SER A 22 17.88 9.38 -16.23
C SER A 22 17.93 8.12 -17.12
N ASN A 23 18.36 6.97 -16.60
CA ASN A 23 18.33 5.71 -17.35
C ASN A 23 16.90 5.19 -17.60
N ASN A 24 15.95 5.47 -16.70
CA ASN A 24 14.54 5.12 -16.89
C ASN A 24 13.85 6.03 -17.92
N LEU A 25 14.18 7.33 -17.95
CA LEU A 25 13.71 8.25 -18.98
C LEU A 25 14.23 7.90 -20.38
N LEU A 26 15.47 7.39 -20.49
CA LEU A 26 16.08 6.98 -21.76
C LEU A 26 15.53 5.66 -22.32
N SER A 27 14.93 4.80 -21.47
CA SER A 27 14.31 3.53 -21.89
C SER A 27 12.81 3.62 -22.14
N GLY A 28 12.18 4.80 -21.93
CA GLY A 28 10.72 4.95 -21.92
C GLY A 28 10.06 4.23 -20.74
N TYR A 29 10.84 3.84 -19.72
CA TYR A 29 10.36 3.15 -18.53
C TYR A 29 9.81 4.17 -17.54
N VAL A 30 8.51 4.46 -17.66
CA VAL A 30 7.80 5.23 -16.63
C VAL A 30 7.77 4.36 -15.37
N ILE A 31 8.40 4.83 -14.28
CA ILE A 31 8.20 4.20 -12.96
C ILE A 31 6.71 4.38 -12.63
N THR A 32 5.96 3.29 -12.78
CA THR A 32 4.53 3.31 -12.53
C THR A 32 4.30 3.28 -11.02
N GLU A 33 3.44 4.19 -10.54
CA GLU A 33 3.17 4.35 -9.11
C GLU A 33 2.64 3.04 -8.49
N ARG A 34 3.05 2.74 -7.26
CA ARG A 34 2.61 1.57 -6.48
C ARG A 34 2.06 2.01 -5.12
N THR A 35 1.09 1.27 -4.61
CA THR A 35 0.53 1.48 -3.27
C THR A 35 0.44 0.18 -2.49
N PHE A 36 0.61 0.26 -1.17
CA PHE A 36 0.36 -0.86 -0.27
C PHE A 36 -1.11 -0.87 0.16
N ILE A 37 -1.74 -2.04 0.10
CA ILE A 37 -3.11 -2.28 0.56
C ILE A 37 -3.10 -3.48 1.52
N ALA A 38 -3.82 -3.37 2.62
CA ALA A 38 -4.03 -4.51 3.52
C ALA A 38 -5.51 -4.70 3.86
N ILE A 39 -6.03 -5.89 3.57
CA ILE A 39 -7.32 -6.35 4.10
C ILE A 39 -7.07 -6.83 5.52
N LYS A 40 -7.62 -6.12 6.50
CA LYS A 40 -7.39 -6.31 7.93
C LYS A 40 -8.11 -7.57 8.45
N PRO A 41 -7.85 -7.99 9.71
CA PRO A 41 -8.42 -9.23 10.23
C PRO A 41 -9.95 -9.29 10.19
N ASP A 42 -10.64 -8.17 10.37
CA ASP A 42 -12.09 -8.09 10.22
C ASP A 42 -12.55 -8.31 8.77
N GLY A 43 -11.84 -7.74 7.79
CA GLY A 43 -12.12 -7.97 6.37
C GLY A 43 -11.92 -9.43 5.95
N PHE A 44 -10.82 -10.04 6.41
CA PHE A 44 -10.52 -11.44 6.14
C PHE A 44 -11.57 -12.38 6.76
N ASN A 45 -11.84 -12.24 8.06
CA ASN A 45 -12.77 -13.12 8.78
C ASN A 45 -14.23 -13.00 8.30
N ARG A 46 -14.58 -11.89 7.63
CA ARG A 46 -15.90 -11.68 7.03
C ARG A 46 -16.01 -12.17 5.58
N GLY A 47 -14.95 -12.77 5.03
CA GLY A 47 -14.96 -13.30 3.66
C GLY A 47 -14.92 -12.22 2.57
N LEU A 48 -14.43 -11.01 2.87
CA LEU A 48 -14.46 -9.86 1.95
C LEU A 48 -13.27 -9.81 0.98
N VAL A 49 -12.42 -10.84 0.96
CA VAL A 49 -11.16 -10.85 0.20
C VAL A 49 -11.42 -10.70 -1.30
N GLY A 50 -12.30 -11.53 -1.86
CA GLY A 50 -12.65 -11.49 -3.28
C GLY A 50 -13.24 -10.14 -3.69
N ASP A 51 -14.28 -9.69 -2.97
CA ASP A 51 -14.96 -8.42 -3.24
C ASP A 51 -14.00 -7.23 -3.28
N ILE A 52 -13.04 -7.17 -2.36
CA ILE A 52 -12.06 -6.08 -2.31
C ILE A 52 -11.10 -6.18 -3.49
N ILE A 53 -10.50 -7.35 -3.75
CA ILE A 53 -9.57 -7.55 -4.87
C ILE A 53 -10.24 -7.18 -6.19
N THR A 54 -11.46 -7.67 -6.42
CA THR A 54 -12.25 -7.39 -7.63
C THR A 54 -12.47 -5.89 -7.86
N ARG A 55 -12.60 -5.06 -6.81
CA ARG A 55 -12.73 -3.61 -6.99
C ARG A 55 -11.46 -2.96 -7.54
N PHE A 56 -10.28 -3.44 -7.15
CA PHE A 56 -9.01 -2.95 -7.70
C PHE A 56 -8.78 -3.48 -9.12
N GLU A 57 -9.08 -4.76 -9.37
CA GLU A 57 -8.99 -5.37 -10.71
C GLU A 57 -9.92 -4.66 -11.72
N ASN A 58 -11.19 -4.46 -11.35
CA ASN A 58 -12.17 -3.78 -12.20
C ASN A 58 -11.80 -2.31 -12.46
N LYS A 59 -11.03 -1.69 -11.58
CA LYS A 59 -10.52 -0.33 -11.76
C LYS A 59 -9.39 -0.28 -12.80
N GLY A 60 -8.77 -1.42 -13.14
CA GLY A 60 -7.66 -1.53 -14.08
C GLY A 60 -6.28 -1.53 -13.44
N PHE A 61 -6.18 -1.62 -12.11
CA PHE A 61 -4.88 -1.68 -11.43
C PHE A 61 -4.22 -3.05 -11.56
N LYS A 62 -2.90 -3.06 -11.65
CA LYS A 62 -2.08 -4.27 -11.77
C LYS A 62 -1.70 -4.79 -10.38
N LEU A 63 -2.07 -6.02 -10.06
CA LEU A 63 -1.61 -6.70 -8.83
C LEU A 63 -0.17 -7.19 -9.03
N VAL A 64 0.79 -6.69 -8.24
CA VAL A 64 2.21 -7.05 -8.36
C VAL A 64 2.74 -7.86 -7.18
N ALA A 65 2.03 -7.89 -6.06
CA ALA A 65 2.32 -8.78 -4.95
C ALA A 65 1.08 -9.05 -4.10
N LEU A 66 0.98 -10.26 -3.55
CA LEU A 66 -0.09 -10.65 -2.62
C LEU A 66 0.42 -11.74 -1.67
N LYS A 67 0.12 -11.61 -0.38
CA LYS A 67 0.29 -12.72 0.58
C LYS A 67 -0.71 -12.66 1.73
N GLN A 68 -1.08 -13.84 2.21
CA GLN A 68 -1.79 -14.02 3.47
C GLN A 68 -0.78 -14.27 4.59
N LEU A 69 -0.93 -13.58 5.72
CA LEU A 69 -0.13 -13.79 6.92
C LEU A 69 -0.85 -13.32 8.17
N ILE A 70 -0.36 -13.74 9.33
CA ILE A 70 -0.68 -13.11 10.63
C ILE A 70 0.52 -12.21 10.97
N PRO A 71 0.38 -10.87 11.00
CA PRO A 71 1.49 -9.97 11.30
C PRO A 71 2.04 -10.20 12.70
N THR A 72 3.36 -10.08 12.86
CA THR A 72 3.96 -10.03 14.20
C THR A 72 3.68 -8.68 14.86
N VAL A 73 3.76 -8.64 16.19
CA VAL A 73 3.64 -7.38 16.96
C VAL A 73 4.67 -6.36 16.48
N GLN A 74 5.91 -6.78 16.26
CA GLN A 74 6.99 -5.91 15.80
C GLN A 74 6.73 -5.33 14.40
N LEU A 75 6.14 -6.11 13.49
CA LEU A 75 5.78 -5.64 12.15
C LEU A 75 4.64 -4.60 12.23
N ALA A 76 3.60 -4.89 13.01
CA ALA A 76 2.48 -3.97 13.21
C ALA A 76 2.91 -2.66 13.91
N GLU A 77 3.80 -2.74 14.91
CA GLU A 77 4.36 -1.56 15.59
C GLU A 77 5.18 -0.68 14.65
N LYS A 78 6.00 -1.27 13.78
CA LYS A 78 6.74 -0.53 12.75
C LYS A 78 5.79 0.16 11.78
N HIS A 79 4.78 -0.56 11.30
CA HIS A 79 3.80 -0.03 10.35
C HIS A 79 3.03 1.16 10.96
N TYR A 80 2.59 1.06 12.21
CA TYR A 80 1.88 2.14 12.90
C TYR A 80 2.79 3.11 13.67
N GLY A 81 4.09 3.11 13.40
CA GLY A 81 5.09 3.84 14.21
C GLY A 81 4.80 5.34 14.35
N ILE A 82 4.23 5.96 13.31
CA ILE A 82 3.81 7.38 13.33
C ILE A 82 2.69 7.67 14.36
N HIS A 83 1.99 6.64 14.81
CA HIS A 83 0.93 6.74 15.81
C HIS A 83 1.37 6.30 17.20
N LYS A 84 2.66 6.00 17.45
CA LYS A 84 3.14 5.43 18.71
C LYS A 84 2.71 6.20 19.96
N GLU A 85 2.67 7.52 19.89
CA GLU A 85 2.27 8.41 21.00
C GLU A 85 0.75 8.61 21.11
N ARG A 86 -0.05 7.99 20.23
CA ARG A 86 -1.51 8.11 20.24
C ARG A 86 -2.13 7.07 21.19
N PRO A 87 -3.20 7.43 21.93
CA PRO A 87 -3.79 6.55 22.94
C PRO A 87 -4.38 5.25 22.36
N PHE A 88 -4.67 5.21 21.06
CA PHE A 88 -5.21 4.05 20.36
C PHE A 88 -4.16 3.10 19.77
N PHE A 89 -2.86 3.43 19.84
CA PHE A 89 -1.77 2.66 19.20
C PHE A 89 -1.75 1.19 19.64
N SER A 90 -1.79 0.93 20.96
CA SER A 90 -1.77 -0.43 21.49
C SER A 90 -2.95 -1.26 21.00
N ASN A 91 -4.15 -0.66 20.92
CA ASN A 91 -5.34 -1.32 20.40
C ASN A 91 -5.23 -1.60 18.90
N LEU A 92 -4.61 -0.70 18.14
CA LEU A 92 -4.39 -0.85 16.71
C LEU A 92 -3.44 -2.00 16.40
N VAL A 93 -2.32 -2.09 17.13
CA VAL A 93 -1.35 -3.19 17.05
C VAL A 93 -1.98 -4.51 17.46
N LYS A 94 -2.69 -4.53 18.60
CA LYS A 94 -3.40 -5.73 19.08
C LYS A 94 -4.44 -6.22 18.07
N PHE A 95 -5.19 -5.29 17.46
CA PHE A 95 -6.18 -5.64 16.45
C PHE A 95 -5.50 -6.20 15.20
N MET A 96 -4.47 -5.54 14.68
CA MET A 96 -3.81 -5.94 13.45
C MET A 96 -3.11 -7.31 13.54
N THR A 97 -2.67 -7.68 14.74
CA THR A 97 -2.03 -8.98 15.02
C THR A 97 -3.01 -10.06 15.49
N SER A 98 -4.31 -9.76 15.57
CA SER A 98 -5.32 -10.70 16.10
C SER A 98 -5.73 -11.83 15.15
N GLY A 99 -5.31 -11.79 13.89
CA GLY A 99 -5.67 -12.80 12.89
C GLY A 99 -5.03 -12.57 11.53
N SER A 100 -5.44 -13.37 10.54
CA SER A 100 -4.93 -13.27 9.19
C SER A 100 -5.33 -11.97 8.51
N ILE A 101 -4.41 -11.45 7.70
CA ILE A 101 -4.63 -10.34 6.79
C ILE A 101 -4.30 -10.78 5.36
N ILE A 102 -4.72 -9.99 4.38
CA ILE A 102 -4.18 -10.06 3.01
C ILE A 102 -3.39 -8.77 2.77
N ALA A 103 -2.07 -8.87 2.65
CA ALA A 103 -1.21 -7.78 2.21
C ALA A 103 -1.08 -7.82 0.69
N MET A 104 -1.15 -6.66 0.03
CA MET A 104 -1.11 -6.54 -1.43
C MET A 104 -0.33 -5.30 -1.85
N VAL A 105 0.23 -5.37 -3.05
CA VAL A 105 0.81 -4.21 -3.76
C VAL A 105 0.10 -4.07 -5.10
N TRP A 106 -0.46 -2.88 -5.33
CA TRP A 106 -1.14 -2.53 -6.58
C TRP A 106 -0.35 -1.45 -7.30
N GLU A 107 -0.27 -1.58 -8.62
CA GLU A 107 0.45 -0.68 -9.51
C GLU A 107 -0.49 -0.03 -10.54
N GLY A 108 -0.26 1.24 -10.84
CA GLY A 108 -0.93 1.98 -11.91
C GLY A 108 -0.81 3.49 -11.73
N GLU A 109 -1.16 4.25 -12.77
CA GLU A 109 -1.15 5.71 -12.72
C GLU A 109 -2.14 6.22 -11.65
N GLY A 110 -1.64 7.05 -10.72
CA GLY A 110 -2.44 7.63 -9.63
C GLY A 110 -3.07 6.60 -8.69
N VAL A 111 -2.50 5.40 -8.60
CA VAL A 111 -3.04 4.29 -7.81
C VAL A 111 -3.19 4.62 -6.33
N ILE A 112 -2.29 5.41 -5.74
CA ILE A 112 -2.36 5.79 -4.32
C ILE A 112 -3.61 6.63 -4.07
N ALA A 113 -3.77 7.74 -4.81
CA ALA A 113 -4.90 8.63 -4.66
C ALA A 113 -6.23 7.93 -5.02
N SER A 114 -6.24 7.10 -6.06
CA SER A 114 -7.41 6.35 -6.49
C SER A 114 -7.80 5.26 -5.49
N ALA A 115 -6.83 4.52 -4.94
CA ALA A 115 -7.06 3.54 -3.89
C ALA A 115 -7.67 4.19 -2.65
N ARG A 116 -7.19 5.37 -2.24
CA ARG A 116 -7.76 6.11 -1.12
C ARG A 116 -9.21 6.52 -1.35
N LYS A 117 -9.56 6.94 -2.57
CA LYS A 117 -10.95 7.21 -2.97
C LYS A 117 -11.80 5.95 -2.96
N LEU A 118 -11.28 4.84 -3.51
CA LEU A 118 -11.96 3.56 -3.56
C LEU A 118 -12.21 2.97 -2.16
N ILE A 119 -11.26 3.16 -1.24
CA ILE A 119 -11.36 2.73 0.16
C ILE A 119 -12.45 3.51 0.90
N GLY A 120 -12.53 4.83 0.70
CA GLY A 120 -13.44 5.72 1.42
C GLY A 120 -12.90 6.24 2.75
N ALA A 121 -13.65 7.14 3.38
CA ALA A 121 -13.27 7.82 4.62
C ALA A 121 -12.87 6.84 5.74
N THR A 122 -11.95 7.24 6.63
CA THR A 122 -11.47 6.39 7.73
C THR A 122 -12.58 5.96 8.68
N ASN A 123 -13.52 6.88 8.97
CA ASN A 123 -14.76 6.56 9.64
C ASN A 123 -15.77 6.04 8.60
N PRO A 124 -16.19 4.77 8.65
CA PRO A 124 -17.12 4.22 7.66
C PRO A 124 -18.47 4.94 7.58
N LEU A 125 -18.91 5.56 8.69
CA LEU A 125 -20.16 6.33 8.72
C LEU A 125 -20.08 7.64 7.92
N GLU A 126 -18.88 8.07 7.56
CA GLU A 126 -18.59 9.24 6.71
C GLU A 126 -18.12 8.82 5.30
N ALA A 127 -18.07 7.51 5.02
CA ALA A 127 -17.61 7.00 3.73
C ALA A 127 -18.77 6.95 2.72
N GLU A 128 -18.51 7.44 1.51
CA GLU A 128 -19.50 7.44 0.43
C GLU A 128 -19.93 6.03 0.03
N ALA A 129 -21.20 5.86 -0.33
CA ALA A 129 -21.73 4.63 -0.90
C ALA A 129 -20.96 4.26 -2.19
N GLY A 130 -20.67 2.97 -2.37
CA GLY A 130 -19.81 2.47 -3.44
C GLY A 130 -18.32 2.45 -3.09
N SER A 131 -17.89 3.10 -2.01
CA SER A 131 -16.55 2.88 -1.44
C SER A 131 -16.51 1.58 -0.63
N ILE A 132 -15.33 1.01 -0.45
CA ILE A 132 -15.16 -0.24 0.32
C ILE A 132 -15.68 -0.07 1.74
N ARG A 133 -15.36 1.04 2.42
CA ARG A 133 -15.81 1.28 3.79
C ARG A 133 -17.29 1.64 3.86
N GLY A 134 -17.80 2.42 2.91
CA GLY A 134 -19.22 2.77 2.85
C GLY A 134 -20.12 1.54 2.66
N ASP A 135 -19.68 0.59 1.84
CA ASP A 135 -20.45 -0.63 1.58
C ASP A 135 -20.23 -1.73 2.63
N LEU A 136 -19.02 -1.82 3.19
CA LEU A 136 -18.60 -3.01 3.94
C LEU A 136 -18.25 -2.73 5.41
N ALA A 137 -18.36 -1.52 5.95
CA ALA A 137 -18.02 -1.26 7.35
C ALA A 137 -18.96 -0.26 8.03
N THR A 138 -19.05 -0.35 9.36
CA THR A 138 -19.88 0.56 10.18
C THR A 138 -19.15 1.13 11.40
N ASN A 139 -17.92 0.67 11.68
CA ASN A 139 -17.15 1.04 12.87
C ASN A 139 -15.71 1.40 12.51
N ILE A 140 -15.19 2.50 13.06
CA ILE A 140 -13.83 2.99 12.79
C ILE A 140 -12.73 1.99 13.16
N GLY A 141 -12.91 1.25 14.27
CA GLY A 141 -11.96 0.21 14.71
C GLY A 141 -12.10 -1.11 13.94
N ARG A 142 -13.11 -1.23 13.07
CA ARG A 142 -13.39 -2.38 12.20
C ARG A 142 -13.75 -1.90 10.78
N ASN A 143 -12.88 -1.06 10.24
CA ASN A 143 -13.04 -0.45 8.92
C ASN A 143 -12.38 -1.24 7.76
N VAL A 144 -12.18 -2.55 7.94
CA VAL A 144 -11.91 -3.56 6.89
C VAL A 144 -10.56 -3.49 6.18
N ILE A 145 -10.08 -2.32 5.80
CA ILE A 145 -8.97 -2.15 4.85
C ILE A 145 -8.06 -0.99 5.24
N HIS A 146 -6.77 -1.10 4.91
CA HIS A 146 -5.75 -0.05 4.94
C HIS A 146 -5.25 0.23 3.53
N GLY A 147 -4.84 1.48 3.28
CA GLY A 147 -4.09 1.86 2.09
C GLY A 147 -3.23 3.09 2.34
N SER A 148 -2.03 3.11 1.79
CA SER A 148 -1.05 4.21 1.93
C SER A 148 -1.66 5.56 1.55
N ASP A 149 -1.31 6.63 2.27
CA ASP A 149 -1.83 7.99 2.02
C ASP A 149 -0.96 8.86 1.10
N SER A 150 0.30 8.49 0.89
CA SER A 150 1.24 9.24 0.05
C SER A 150 2.24 8.30 -0.62
N MET A 151 3.06 8.86 -1.52
CA MET A 151 4.13 8.13 -2.19
C MET A 151 5.18 7.66 -1.18
N GLU A 152 5.55 8.51 -0.23
CA GLU A 152 6.55 8.20 0.80
C GLU A 152 6.06 7.08 1.73
N THR A 153 4.79 7.11 2.15
CA THR A 153 4.23 6.04 2.98
C THR A 153 4.04 4.76 2.20
N ALA A 154 3.67 4.84 0.91
CA ALA A 154 3.58 3.66 0.05
C ALA A 154 4.93 2.95 -0.10
N ILE A 155 6.01 3.68 -0.39
CA ILE A 155 7.37 3.11 -0.50
C ILE A 155 7.76 2.44 0.82
N PHE A 156 7.62 3.16 1.93
CA PHE A 156 7.95 2.61 3.26
C PHE A 156 7.15 1.35 3.59
N GLU A 157 5.84 1.36 3.33
CA GLU A 157 4.97 0.22 3.63
C GLU A 157 5.29 -0.97 2.72
N ILE A 158 5.51 -0.76 1.42
CA ILE A 158 5.89 -1.85 0.51
C ILE A 158 7.19 -2.51 0.97
N ASP A 159 8.23 -1.72 1.26
CA ASP A 159 9.53 -2.23 1.73
C ASP A 159 9.44 -2.92 3.10
N LEU A 160 8.53 -2.45 3.96
CA LEU A 160 8.30 -3.05 5.28
C LEU A 160 7.61 -4.42 5.16
N TRP A 161 6.66 -4.56 4.24
CA TRP A 161 5.80 -5.73 4.14
C TRP A 161 6.30 -6.78 3.13
N PHE A 162 7.08 -6.40 2.13
CA PHE A 162 7.52 -7.29 1.05
C PHE A 162 9.01 -7.18 0.77
N GLY A 163 9.66 -8.33 0.55
CA GLY A 163 10.98 -8.37 -0.08
C GLY A 163 10.89 -8.16 -1.59
N LEU A 164 11.98 -7.71 -2.21
CA LEU A 164 12.03 -7.46 -3.66
C LEU A 164 11.64 -8.68 -4.51
N SER A 165 11.98 -9.90 -4.06
CA SER A 165 11.62 -11.14 -4.76
C SER A 165 10.13 -11.49 -4.70
N GLU A 166 9.36 -10.85 -3.81
CA GLU A 166 7.92 -11.05 -3.69
C GLU A 166 7.13 -10.12 -4.65
N ILE A 167 7.81 -9.14 -5.26
CA ILE A 167 7.20 -8.23 -6.22
C ILE A 167 7.45 -8.77 -7.64
N ILE A 168 6.37 -9.10 -8.33
CA ILE A 168 6.41 -9.70 -9.67
C ILE A 168 6.03 -8.64 -10.69
N ASP A 169 6.94 -8.37 -11.63
CA ASP A 169 6.63 -7.55 -12.79
C ASP A 169 6.06 -8.39 -13.93
N TRP A 170 5.03 -7.85 -14.59
CA TRP A 170 4.32 -8.48 -15.69
C TRP A 170 3.50 -7.43 -16.45
N ILE A 171 3.08 -7.77 -17.67
CA ILE A 171 2.32 -6.90 -18.56
C ILE A 171 0.89 -7.43 -18.69
N PRO A 172 -0.15 -6.66 -18.27
CA PRO A 172 -1.54 -7.04 -18.48
C PRO A 172 -1.87 -7.17 -19.96
N SER A 173 -2.53 -8.26 -20.34
CA SER A 173 -2.93 -8.50 -21.74
C SER A 173 -3.91 -7.46 -22.28
N ASN A 174 -4.61 -6.76 -21.39
CA ASN A 174 -5.55 -5.68 -21.69
C ASN A 174 -4.97 -4.27 -21.45
N GLU A 175 -3.66 -4.10 -21.19
CA GLU A 175 -3.01 -2.82 -20.90
C GLU A 175 -3.40 -1.72 -21.90
N LYS A 176 -3.42 -2.05 -23.21
CA LYS A 176 -3.75 -1.11 -24.29
C LYS A 176 -5.14 -0.48 -24.21
N TRP A 177 -6.03 -1.01 -23.37
CA TRP A 177 -7.38 -0.47 -23.15
C TRP A 177 -7.48 0.37 -21.88
N HIS A 178 -6.44 0.36 -21.04
CA HIS A 178 -6.39 1.09 -19.77
C HIS A 178 -5.44 2.29 -19.81
N ILE A 179 -4.45 2.29 -20.71
CA ILE A 179 -3.43 3.32 -20.81
C ILE A 179 -3.39 3.87 -22.25
N GLU A 180 -3.52 5.18 -22.38
CA GLU A 180 -3.24 5.91 -23.64
C GLU A 180 -1.71 6.07 -23.76
N LYS A 181 -1.15 5.58 -24.87
CA LYS A 181 0.30 5.67 -25.17
C LYS A 181 0.61 6.83 -26.10
#